data_AF-A0A4Q3UNB0-F1
#
_entry.id   AF-A0A4Q3UNB0-F1
#
_cell.length_a   1.000
_cell.length_b   1.000
_cell.length_c   1.000
_cell.angle_alpha   90.00
_cell.angle_beta   90.00
_cell.angle_gamma   90.00
#
_symmetry.space_group_name_H-M   'P 1'
#
loop_
_entity.id
_entity.type
_entity.pdbx_description
1 polymer ?
#
loop_
_entity_poly.entity_id
_entity_poly.type
_entity_poly.pdbx_seq_one_letter_code
_entity_poly.pdbx_strand_id
1 'polypeptide(L)'
;MASPAEHKHHINIRPTQMHMSSSSTGNRDDDYDRKLKAAEEELGRIQQEREELERKKTELEELTGRKRGFLTQQTELSEKLAASLTLIDRELFEIRQEAEDLEQCRTCFAAHPDKLQKINPDAWPREQLAEKLEKAGMTLDIASDEYDQAAAHFQNGRSGAIFG
;
A
#
# COMPACT_ATOMS: atom_id res chain seq x y z
N MET A 1 -39.61 28.38 26.54
CA MET A 1 -40.41 28.32 27.78
C MET A 1 -41.34 27.12 27.67
N ALA A 2 -40.95 25.97 28.23
CA ALA A 2 -41.83 24.83 28.48
C ALA A 2 -41.21 24.02 29.63
N SER A 3 -41.88 24.06 30.78
CA SER A 3 -41.45 23.47 32.05
C SER A 3 -41.64 21.94 32.06
N PRO A 4 -40.83 21.21 32.85
CA PRO A 4 -40.99 19.77 33.03
C PRO A 4 -42.18 19.48 33.96
N ALA A 5 -43.13 18.66 33.51
CA ALA A 5 -44.25 18.21 34.35
C ALA A 5 -43.80 17.04 35.25
N GLU A 6 -43.38 17.37 36.47
CA GLU A 6 -43.17 16.40 37.56
C GLU A 6 -44.49 15.72 37.92
N HIS A 7 -44.68 14.47 37.49
CA HIS A 7 -45.80 13.64 37.96
C HIS A 7 -45.44 13.03 39.33
N LYS A 8 -45.79 13.74 40.40
CA LYS A 8 -45.79 13.19 41.77
C LYS A 8 -46.91 12.15 41.89
N HIS A 9 -46.59 10.88 41.71
CA HIS A 9 -47.51 9.79 42.02
C HIS A 9 -47.69 9.67 43.54
N HIS A 10 -48.89 10.01 43.99
CA HIS A 10 -49.35 9.90 45.37
C HIS A 10 -49.67 8.42 45.65
N ILE A 11 -48.76 7.75 46.35
CA ILE A 11 -48.98 6.39 46.82
C ILE A 11 -49.87 6.48 48.06
N ASN A 12 -51.18 6.26 47.89
CA ASN A 12 -52.10 6.02 48.99
C ASN A 12 -51.80 4.64 49.58
N ILE A 13 -50.94 4.59 50.59
CA ILE A 13 -50.70 3.40 51.40
C ILE A 13 -51.96 3.16 52.24
N ARG A 14 -52.83 2.26 51.76
CA ARG A 14 -53.86 1.66 52.62
C ARG A 14 -53.14 0.78 53.65
N PRO A 15 -53.45 0.90 54.96
CA PRO A 15 -52.88 -0.02 55.93
C PRO A 15 -53.39 -1.42 55.63
N THR A 16 -52.49 -2.30 55.20
CA THR A 16 -52.76 -3.72 55.02
C THR A 16 -53.09 -4.30 56.39
N GLN A 17 -54.38 -4.49 56.69
CA GLN A 17 -54.80 -5.31 57.81
C GLN A 17 -54.42 -6.77 57.50
N MET A 18 -53.34 -7.25 58.12
CA MET A 18 -53.06 -8.68 58.24
C MET A 18 -54.08 -9.29 59.21
N HIS A 19 -55.16 -9.85 58.67
CA HIS A 19 -56.01 -10.78 59.43
C HIS A 19 -55.40 -12.18 59.28
N MET A 20 -54.76 -12.64 60.36
CA MET A 20 -54.18 -13.97 60.47
C MET A 20 -55.30 -15.00 60.66
N SER A 21 -55.80 -15.55 59.55
CA SER A 21 -56.53 -16.83 59.56
C SER A 21 -55.51 -17.96 59.70
N SER A 22 -55.29 -18.45 60.91
CA SER A 22 -54.40 -19.58 61.21
C SER A 22 -55.01 -20.90 60.75
N SER A 23 -54.85 -21.24 59.47
CA SER A 23 -54.98 -22.60 58.90
C SER A 23 -54.67 -22.63 57.39
N SER A 24 -53.40 -22.43 57.00
CA SER A 24 -52.91 -22.76 55.63
C SER A 24 -51.38 -22.74 55.49
N THR A 25 -50.64 -23.16 56.52
CA THR A 25 -49.16 -23.24 56.45
C THR A 25 -48.67 -24.29 55.45
N GLY A 26 -49.35 -25.42 55.30
CA GLY A 26 -48.95 -26.48 54.36
C GLY A 26 -49.14 -26.16 52.87
N ASN A 27 -50.06 -25.26 52.51
CA ASN A 27 -50.34 -24.95 51.09
C ASN A 27 -49.49 -23.79 50.53
N ARG A 28 -48.77 -23.07 51.40
CA ARG A 28 -47.87 -21.97 51.01
C ARG A 28 -46.47 -22.49 50.72
N ASP A 29 -45.93 -23.39 51.54
CA ASP A 29 -44.61 -23.99 51.33
C ASP A 29 -44.55 -24.78 50.00
N ASP A 30 -45.57 -25.58 49.67
CA ASP A 30 -45.65 -26.28 48.39
C ASP A 30 -45.68 -25.34 47.17
N ASP A 31 -46.25 -24.14 47.32
CA ASP A 31 -46.35 -23.14 46.25
C ASP A 31 -45.04 -22.31 46.10
N TYR A 32 -44.29 -22.15 47.19
CA TYR A 32 -42.93 -21.60 47.18
C TYR A 32 -41.94 -22.59 46.58
N ASP A 33 -42.01 -23.88 46.93
CA ASP A 33 -41.15 -24.91 46.37
C ASP A 33 -41.39 -25.09 44.86
N ARG A 34 -42.64 -25.00 44.39
CA ARG A 34 -42.94 -25.00 42.95
C ARG A 34 -42.37 -23.78 42.24
N LYS A 35 -42.46 -22.58 42.84
CA LYS A 35 -41.88 -21.35 42.27
C LYS A 35 -40.36 -21.38 42.28
N LEU A 36 -39.75 -21.93 43.33
CA LEU A 36 -38.31 -22.11 43.43
C LEU A 36 -37.83 -23.06 42.34
N LYS A 37 -38.47 -24.23 42.19
CA LYS A 37 -38.13 -25.19 41.15
C LYS A 37 -38.32 -24.62 39.73
N ALA A 38 -39.41 -23.88 39.49
CA ALA A 38 -39.62 -23.20 38.21
C ALA A 38 -38.57 -22.11 37.95
N ALA A 39 -38.14 -21.38 38.99
CA ALA A 39 -37.07 -20.40 38.87
C ALA A 39 -35.70 -21.04 38.64
N GLU A 40 -35.42 -22.21 39.24
CA GLU A 40 -34.21 -23.00 39.00
C GLU A 40 -34.15 -23.55 37.58
N GLU A 41 -35.28 -24.07 37.06
CA GLU A 41 -35.39 -24.52 35.67
C GLU A 41 -35.19 -23.36 34.68
N GLU A 42 -35.80 -22.20 34.95
CA GLU A 42 -35.62 -21.01 34.12
C GLU A 42 -34.19 -20.46 34.19
N LEU A 43 -33.55 -20.47 35.36
CA LEU A 43 -32.13 -20.14 35.50
C LEU A 43 -31.25 -21.08 34.70
N GLY A 44 -31.53 -22.39 34.73
CA GLY A 44 -30.81 -23.39 33.93
C GLY A 44 -30.92 -23.13 32.43
N ARG A 45 -32.12 -22.79 31.95
CA ARG A 45 -32.36 -22.42 30.55
C ARG A 45 -31.58 -21.16 30.16
N ILE A 46 -31.65 -20.11 30.98
CA ILE A 46 -30.92 -18.86 30.75
C ILE A 46 -29.41 -19.09 30.77
N GLN A 47 -28.90 -19.97 31.63
CA GLN A 47 -27.49 -20.32 31.71
C GLN A 47 -27.00 -20.98 30.41
N GLN A 48 -27.76 -21.93 29.86
CA GLN A 48 -27.45 -22.59 28.59
C GLN A 48 -27.48 -21.60 27.43
N GLU A 49 -28.49 -20.74 27.35
CA GLU A 49 -28.57 -19.70 26.32
C GLU A 49 -27.39 -18.73 26.41
N ARG A 50 -26.95 -18.36 27.63
CA ARG A 50 -25.76 -17.53 27.84
C ARG A 50 -24.48 -18.21 27.37
N GLU A 51 -24.30 -19.49 27.64
CA GLU A 51 -23.13 -20.25 27.22
C GLU A 51 -23.05 -20.35 25.68
N GLU A 52 -24.17 -20.64 25.02
CA GLU A 52 -24.23 -20.62 23.56
C GLU A 52 -23.94 -19.25 22.96
N LEU A 53 -24.42 -18.18 23.59
CA LEU A 53 -24.17 -16.81 23.17
C LEU A 53 -22.69 -16.43 23.32
N GLU A 54 -22.04 -16.75 24.44
CA GLU A 54 -20.61 -16.50 24.61
C GLU A 54 -19.77 -17.32 23.64
N ARG A 55 -20.17 -18.56 23.31
CA ARG A 55 -19.49 -19.36 22.27
C ARG A 55 -19.60 -18.71 20.89
N LYS A 56 -20.79 -18.24 20.50
CA LYS A 56 -20.99 -17.54 19.21
C LYS A 56 -20.22 -16.22 19.18
N LYS A 57 -20.17 -15.51 20.30
CA LYS A 57 -19.43 -14.25 20.44
C LYS A 57 -17.93 -14.45 20.28
N THR A 58 -17.35 -15.44 20.94
CA THR A 58 -15.92 -15.77 20.81
C THR A 58 -15.55 -16.16 19.37
N GLU A 59 -16.36 -16.99 18.72
CA GLU A 59 -16.17 -17.33 17.29
C GLU A 59 -16.22 -16.09 16.38
N LEU A 60 -17.19 -15.19 16.61
CA LEU A 60 -17.29 -13.93 15.86
C LEU A 60 -16.10 -12.99 16.12
N GLU A 61 -15.61 -12.91 17.35
CA GLU A 61 -14.45 -12.10 17.72
C GLU A 61 -13.18 -12.62 17.03
N GLU A 62 -12.97 -13.94 16.99
CA GLU A 62 -11.85 -14.57 16.27
C GLU A 62 -11.91 -14.31 14.76
N LEU A 63 -13.08 -14.50 14.14
CA LEU A 63 -13.29 -14.23 12.72
C LEU A 63 -13.07 -12.74 12.40
N THR A 64 -13.55 -11.86 13.26
CA THR A 64 -13.37 -10.40 13.11
C THR A 64 -11.89 -10.02 13.24
N GLY A 65 -11.18 -10.62 14.19
CA GLY A 65 -9.74 -10.45 14.37
C GLY A 65 -8.97 -10.89 13.12
N ARG A 66 -9.27 -12.08 12.59
CA ARG A 66 -8.64 -12.61 11.37
C ARG A 66 -8.95 -11.75 10.15
N LYS A 67 -10.20 -11.30 9.98
CA LYS A 67 -10.59 -10.40 8.90
C LYS A 67 -9.83 -9.08 8.95
N ARG A 68 -9.70 -8.48 10.15
CA ARG A 68 -8.94 -7.25 10.34
C ARG A 68 -7.47 -7.44 9.98
N GLY A 69 -6.84 -8.52 10.46
CA GLY A 69 -5.45 -8.83 10.12
C GLY A 69 -5.24 -9.01 8.62
N PHE A 70 -6.15 -9.72 7.95
CA PHE A 70 -6.14 -9.88 6.50
C PHE A 70 -6.25 -8.55 5.76
N LEU A 71 -7.19 -7.67 6.15
CA LEU A 71 -7.37 -6.36 5.52
C LEU A 71 -6.14 -5.48 5.69
N THR A 72 -5.52 -5.48 6.87
CA THR A 72 -4.26 -4.76 7.09
C THR A 72 -3.16 -5.27 6.17
N GLN A 73 -2.94 -6.59 6.12
CA GLN A 73 -1.94 -7.20 5.24
C GLN A 73 -2.22 -6.93 3.75
N GLN A 74 -3.49 -6.97 3.35
CA GLN A 74 -3.92 -6.68 1.99
C GLN A 74 -3.59 -5.23 1.62
N THR A 75 -3.92 -4.27 2.48
CA THR A 75 -3.61 -2.85 2.25
C THR A 75 -2.11 -2.63 2.17
N GLU A 76 -1.34 -3.10 3.15
CA GLU A 76 0.12 -2.96 3.17
C GLU A 76 0.79 -3.55 1.93
N LEU A 77 0.36 -4.74 1.51
CA LEU A 77 0.90 -5.38 0.32
C LEU A 77 0.52 -4.61 -0.94
N SER A 78 -0.73 -4.14 -1.04
CA SER A 78 -1.18 -3.36 -2.19
C SER A 78 -0.42 -2.04 -2.34
N GLU A 79 -0.14 -1.36 -1.23
CA GLU A 79 0.65 -0.13 -1.21
C GLU A 79 2.11 -0.39 -1.62
N LYS A 80 2.73 -1.44 -1.08
CA LYS A 80 4.09 -1.86 -1.46
C LYS A 80 4.20 -2.19 -2.94
N LEU A 81 3.22 -2.91 -3.48
CA LEU A 81 3.18 -3.27 -4.89
C LEU A 81 3.00 -2.02 -5.76
N ALA A 82 2.08 -1.12 -5.42
CA ALA A 82 1.85 0.12 -6.16
C ALA A 82 3.10 1.03 -6.17
N ALA A 83 3.78 1.16 -5.03
CA ALA A 83 5.03 1.90 -4.93
C ALA A 83 6.13 1.26 -5.79
N SER A 84 6.27 -0.06 -5.74
CA SER A 84 7.27 -0.80 -6.52
C SER A 84 7.02 -0.67 -8.03
N LEU A 85 5.75 -0.77 -8.47
CA LEU A 85 5.38 -0.56 -9.88
C LEU A 85 5.78 0.84 -10.36
N THR A 86 5.49 1.87 -9.56
CA THR A 86 5.86 3.25 -9.89
C THR A 86 7.37 3.42 -10.06
N LEU A 87 8.17 2.79 -9.19
CA LEU A 87 9.63 2.83 -9.30
C LEU A 87 10.13 2.07 -10.52
N ILE A 88 9.55 0.91 -10.83
CA ILE A 88 9.88 0.13 -12.04
C ILE A 88 9.57 0.93 -13.30
N ASP A 89 8.38 1.56 -13.38
CA ASP A 89 7.99 2.35 -14.54
C ASP A 89 8.94 3.53 -14.77
N ARG A 90 9.38 4.18 -13.67
CA ARG A 90 10.39 5.23 -13.73
C ARG A 90 11.74 4.71 -14.24
N GLU A 91 12.24 3.60 -13.70
CA GLU A 91 13.51 3.01 -14.15
C GLU A 91 13.43 2.59 -15.62
N LEU A 92 12.31 1.99 -16.05
CA LEU A 92 12.09 1.62 -17.44
C LEU A 92 12.10 2.84 -18.37
N PHE A 93 11.54 3.96 -17.93
CA PHE A 93 11.62 5.21 -18.68
C PHE A 93 13.06 5.72 -18.78
N GLU A 94 13.80 5.75 -17.67
CA GLU A 94 15.21 6.18 -17.63
C GLU A 94 16.10 5.28 -18.52
N ILE A 95 15.86 3.96 -18.54
CA ILE A 95 16.54 3.02 -19.45
C ILE A 95 16.23 3.31 -20.91
N ARG A 96 14.96 3.58 -21.25
CA ARG A 96 14.56 3.89 -22.63
C ARG A 96 15.20 5.18 -23.12
N GLN A 97 15.21 6.22 -22.27
CA GLN A 97 15.85 7.48 -22.60
C GLN A 97 17.36 7.30 -22.85
N GLU A 98 18.06 6.57 -21.97
CA GLU A 98 19.49 6.30 -22.18
C GLU A 98 19.75 5.47 -23.45
N ALA A 99 18.86 4.53 -23.80
CA ALA A 99 18.96 3.78 -25.04
C ALA A 99 18.78 4.67 -26.28
N GLU A 100 17.88 5.65 -26.22
CA GLU A 100 17.69 6.65 -27.28
C GLU A 100 18.93 7.54 -27.42
N ASP A 101 19.49 8.02 -26.32
CA ASP A 101 20.72 8.83 -26.31
C ASP A 101 21.90 8.04 -26.91
N LEU A 102 22.03 6.75 -26.57
CA LEU A 102 23.04 5.86 -27.15
C LEU A 102 22.85 5.65 -28.65
N GLU A 103 21.62 5.46 -29.13
CA GLU A 103 21.36 5.29 -30.56
C GLU A 103 21.66 6.58 -31.35
N GLN A 104 21.38 7.74 -30.76
CA GLN A 104 21.76 9.02 -31.33
C GLN A 104 23.29 9.14 -31.41
N CYS A 105 23.99 8.85 -30.31
CA CYS A 105 25.45 8.85 -30.27
C CYS A 105 26.05 7.88 -31.30
N ARG A 106 25.53 6.66 -31.40
CA ARG A 106 25.94 5.65 -32.39
C ARG A 106 25.78 6.17 -33.81
N THR A 107 24.66 6.83 -34.11
CA THR A 107 24.39 7.40 -35.44
C THR A 107 25.39 8.50 -35.79
N CYS A 108 25.71 9.38 -34.84
CA CYS A 108 26.74 10.42 -35.03
C CYS A 108 28.11 9.78 -35.28
N PHE A 109 28.49 8.80 -34.45
CA PHE A 109 29.79 8.13 -34.55
C PHE A 109 29.96 7.34 -35.83
N ALA A 110 28.92 6.67 -36.32
CA ALA A 110 29.01 5.86 -37.54
C ALA A 110 29.48 6.66 -38.76
N ALA A 111 29.27 7.98 -38.79
CA ALA A 111 29.70 8.83 -39.89
C ALA A 111 31.19 9.23 -39.85
N HIS A 112 31.86 9.16 -38.69
CA HIS A 112 33.24 9.66 -38.53
C HIS A 112 34.30 8.71 -39.10
N PRO A 113 34.29 7.38 -38.86
CA PRO A 113 35.28 6.46 -39.42
C PRO A 113 35.38 6.56 -40.95
N ASP A 114 34.24 6.63 -41.63
CA ASP A 114 34.18 6.76 -43.09
C ASP A 114 34.79 8.07 -43.59
N LYS A 115 34.65 9.17 -42.84
CA LYS A 115 35.28 10.46 -43.18
C LYS A 115 36.78 10.40 -42.94
N LEU A 116 37.21 9.85 -41.80
CA LEU A 116 38.62 9.77 -41.43
C LEU A 116 39.41 8.83 -42.36
N GLN A 117 38.83 7.70 -42.75
CA GLN A 117 39.48 6.76 -43.69
C GLN A 117 39.71 7.35 -45.10
N LYS A 118 38.91 8.35 -45.51
CA LYS A 118 39.07 9.01 -46.81
C LYS A 118 40.20 10.05 -46.82
N ILE A 119 40.71 10.42 -45.65
CA ILE A 119 41.82 11.37 -45.52
C ILE A 119 43.11 10.64 -45.89
N ASN A 120 43.70 11.01 -47.03
CA ASN A 120 44.99 10.48 -47.49
C ASN A 120 45.93 11.63 -47.86
N PRO A 121 46.76 12.10 -46.91
CA PRO A 121 47.68 13.22 -47.14
C PRO A 121 48.71 12.96 -48.25
N ASP A 122 49.13 11.71 -48.43
CA ASP A 122 50.15 11.33 -49.41
C ASP A 122 49.66 11.44 -50.86
N ALA A 123 48.33 11.40 -51.07
CA ALA A 123 47.71 11.53 -52.38
C ALA A 123 47.42 12.99 -52.79
N TRP A 124 47.73 13.97 -51.94
CA TRP A 124 47.40 15.37 -52.19
C TRP A 124 48.51 16.11 -52.95
N PRO A 125 48.16 16.96 -53.94
CA PRO A 125 49.14 17.78 -54.63
C PRO A 125 49.70 18.87 -53.70
N ARG A 126 50.98 19.21 -53.87
CA ARG A 126 51.72 20.10 -52.97
C ARG A 126 51.10 21.49 -52.87
N GLU A 127 50.47 21.96 -53.94
CA GLU A 127 49.79 23.26 -54.01
C GLU A 127 48.52 23.33 -53.14
N GLN A 128 47.89 22.17 -52.86
CA GLN A 128 46.66 22.08 -52.06
C GLN A 128 46.88 21.42 -50.69
N LEU A 129 48.11 21.00 -50.40
CA LEU A 129 48.44 20.23 -49.20
C LEU A 129 48.10 21.00 -47.91
N ALA A 130 48.47 22.28 -47.84
CA ALA A 130 48.19 23.12 -46.66
C ALA A 130 46.68 23.26 -46.38
N GLU A 131 45.90 23.62 -47.40
CA GLU A 131 44.44 23.78 -47.29
C GLU A 131 43.74 22.45 -46.92
N LYS A 132 44.16 21.34 -47.53
CA LYS A 132 43.58 20.02 -47.24
C LYS A 132 43.95 19.51 -45.85
N LEU A 133 45.16 19.78 -45.38
CA LEU A 133 45.58 19.46 -44.01
C LEU A 133 44.75 20.23 -42.99
N GLU A 134 44.51 21.52 -43.23
CA GLU A 134 43.67 22.33 -42.35
C GLU A 134 42.24 21.76 -42.26
N LYS A 135 41.62 21.43 -43.40
CA LYS A 135 40.28 20.81 -43.44
C LYS A 135 40.24 19.43 -42.77
N ALA A 136 41.27 18.63 -42.98
CA ALA A 136 41.40 17.32 -42.34
C ALA A 136 41.57 17.45 -40.83
N GLY A 137 42.36 18.43 -40.37
CA GLY A 137 42.51 18.78 -38.96
C GLY A 137 41.17 19.14 -38.32
N MET A 138 40.42 20.06 -38.94
CA MET A 138 39.06 20.41 -38.48
C MET A 138 38.14 19.19 -38.39
N THR A 139 38.24 18.25 -39.33
CA THR A 139 37.44 17.02 -39.30
C THR A 139 37.82 16.10 -38.13
N LEU A 140 39.11 16.03 -37.80
CA LEU A 140 39.61 15.27 -36.65
C LEU A 140 39.17 15.92 -35.34
N ASP A 141 39.28 17.24 -35.23
CA ASP A 141 38.87 18.00 -34.04
C ASP A 141 37.37 17.81 -33.76
N ILE A 142 36.52 17.91 -34.79
CA ILE A 142 35.07 17.66 -34.65
C ILE A 142 34.79 16.24 -34.14
N ALA A 143 35.46 15.23 -34.69
CA ALA A 143 35.27 13.85 -34.26
C ALA A 143 35.76 13.62 -32.81
N SER A 144 36.85 14.29 -32.40
CA SER A 144 37.35 14.25 -31.03
C SER A 144 36.39 14.94 -30.06
N ASP A 145 35.94 16.14 -30.38
CA ASP A 145 35.01 16.91 -29.55
C ASP A 145 33.68 16.16 -29.35
N GLU A 146 33.14 15.53 -30.41
CA GLU A 146 31.93 14.71 -30.31
C GLU A 146 32.14 13.47 -29.43
N TYR A 147 33.33 12.86 -29.46
CA TYR A 147 33.66 11.75 -28.57
C TYR A 147 33.71 12.20 -27.11
N ASP A 148 34.42 13.30 -26.83
CA ASP A 148 34.57 13.83 -25.47
C ASP A 148 33.24 14.28 -24.88
N GLN A 149 32.37 14.91 -25.70
CA GLN A 149 31.01 15.27 -25.31
C GLN A 149 30.16 14.05 -24.96
N ALA A 150 30.23 12.98 -25.77
CA ALA A 150 29.51 11.75 -25.47
C ALA A 150 30.04 11.09 -24.19
N ALA A 151 31.35 10.99 -24.02
CA ALA A 151 31.97 10.44 -22.82
C ALA A 151 31.53 11.19 -21.56
N ALA A 152 31.52 12.52 -21.60
CA ALA A 152 31.05 13.36 -20.50
C ALA A 152 29.54 13.16 -20.21
N HIS A 153 28.71 13.04 -21.26
CA HIS A 153 27.27 12.80 -21.11
C HIS A 153 26.97 11.48 -20.38
N PHE A 154 27.67 10.40 -20.73
CA PHE A 154 27.43 9.07 -20.17
C PHE A 154 28.26 8.74 -18.92
N GLN A 155 29.20 9.60 -18.49
CA GLN A 155 30.14 9.34 -17.41
C GLN A 155 29.49 8.86 -16.11
N ASN A 156 28.34 9.43 -15.75
CA ASN A 156 27.62 9.10 -14.51
C ASN A 156 26.50 8.07 -14.71
N GLY A 157 26.29 7.60 -15.94
CA GLY A 157 25.22 6.69 -16.33
C GLY A 157 25.66 5.23 -16.38
N ARG A 158 24.73 4.33 -16.71
CA ARG A 158 25.00 2.89 -16.89
C ARG A 158 25.99 2.66 -18.05
N SER A 159 25.95 3.54 -19.05
CA SER A 159 26.76 3.47 -20.26
C SER A 159 28.15 4.10 -20.16
N GLY A 160 28.52 4.66 -19.00
CA GLY A 160 29.84 5.29 -18.84
C GLY A 160 31.01 4.35 -19.15
N ALA A 161 30.85 3.06 -18.84
CA ALA A 161 31.86 2.02 -19.13
C ALA A 161 32.19 1.83 -20.63
N ILE A 162 31.37 2.38 -21.54
CA ILE A 162 31.63 2.33 -22.99
C ILE A 162 32.78 3.27 -23.38
N PHE A 163 32.96 4.38 -22.63
CA PHE A 163 33.85 5.48 -23.01
C PHE A 163 35.18 5.53 -22.24
N GLY A 164 35.34 4.68 -21.21
CA GLY A 164 36.57 4.55 -20.42
C GLY A 164 36.35 4.67 -18.92
#